data_AF-A0A9D1DV21-F1
#
_entry.id   AF-A0A9D1DV21-F1
#
_cell.length_a   1.000
_cell.length_b   1.000
_cell.length_c   1.000
_cell.angle_alpha   90.00
_cell.angle_beta   90.00
_cell.angle_gamma   90.00
#
_symmetry.space_group_name_H-M   'P 1'
#
loop_
_entity.id
_entity.type
_entity.pdbx_description
1 polymer ?
#
loop_
_entity_poly.entity_id
_entity_poly.type
_entity_poly.pdbx_seq_one_letter_code
_entity_poly.pdbx_strand_id
1 'polypeptide(L)'
;MKNFRIVSFDLDRDSFVLNRYGINERVEAVSDFLKEENPDIAFLQGDSGILNRLECNNKELLSNYGIFGINNVRTIAKPNVKCALMHSGDNFEVTVLKTRDYNIGFFNVKKLKKDNLEELKRVYKQFTDSKNLEYIDYQVMTGSFVNTSIREIEEEFNLSLVSSVARSYYDKKNKKPMNHLLVSEDLVPVCDVKRHIGVVDSMKVSSHYPIIADFTYKKIRK
;
A
#
# COMPACT_ATOMS: atom_id res chain seq x y z
N MET A 1 21.59 8.27 1.62
CA MET A 1 20.78 7.03 1.73
C MET A 1 20.06 6.82 0.40
N LYS A 2 19.91 5.55 -0.02
CA LYS A 2 19.19 5.21 -1.25
C LYS A 2 17.71 5.56 -1.08
N ASN A 3 17.13 6.18 -2.10
CA ASN A 3 15.69 6.33 -2.23
C ASN A 3 15.05 4.94 -2.17
N PHE A 4 13.86 4.83 -1.58
CA PHE A 4 13.09 3.58 -1.61
C PHE A 4 11.81 3.74 -2.41
N ARG A 5 11.56 2.80 -3.32
CA ARG A 5 10.39 2.78 -4.19
C ARG A 5 9.25 1.98 -3.56
N ILE A 6 8.11 2.64 -3.39
CA ILE A 6 6.88 2.04 -2.91
C ILE A 6 5.88 1.92 -4.06
N VAL A 7 5.25 0.76 -4.15
CA VAL A 7 4.04 0.54 -4.94
C VAL A 7 2.88 0.24 -3.99
N SER A 8 1.70 0.78 -4.27
CA SER A 8 0.46 0.34 -3.61
C SER A 8 -0.62 0.06 -4.64
N PHE A 9 -1.25 -1.10 -4.55
CA PHE A 9 -2.17 -1.60 -5.57
C PHE A 9 -3.33 -2.38 -4.95
N ASP A 10 -4.53 -1.82 -5.11
CA ASP A 10 -5.78 -2.48 -4.76
C ASP A 10 -6.30 -3.34 -5.93
N LEU A 11 -6.25 -4.66 -5.73
CA LEU A 11 -6.62 -5.73 -6.64
C LEU A 11 -8.05 -6.27 -6.40
N ASP A 12 -8.94 -5.49 -5.79
CA ASP A 12 -10.34 -5.93 -5.64
C ASP A 12 -10.99 -6.23 -7.00
N ARG A 13 -12.00 -7.11 -7.02
CA ARG A 13 -12.63 -7.59 -8.26
C ARG A 13 -13.23 -6.42 -9.07
N ASP A 14 -13.75 -5.43 -8.36
CA ASP A 14 -14.32 -4.22 -8.96
C ASP A 14 -13.27 -3.16 -9.33
N SER A 15 -12.00 -3.36 -8.94
CA SER A 15 -10.85 -2.53 -9.29
C SER A 15 -10.42 -2.73 -10.74
N PHE A 16 -10.84 -3.81 -11.40
CA PHE A 16 -10.58 -4.08 -12.82
C PHE A 16 -11.73 -3.63 -13.73
N VAL A 17 -11.46 -3.16 -14.95
CA VAL A 17 -12.48 -2.93 -16.03
C VAL A 17 -13.06 -4.26 -16.50
N LEU A 18 -12.48 -5.38 -16.09
CA LEU A 18 -12.73 -6.68 -16.69
C LEU A 18 -13.20 -7.72 -15.68
N ASN A 19 -14.52 -7.76 -15.46
CA ASN A 19 -15.21 -8.97 -14.98
C ASN A 19 -15.17 -10.13 -16.01
N ARG A 20 -14.50 -9.96 -17.16
CA ARG A 20 -14.49 -10.88 -18.31
C ARG A 20 -13.23 -11.75 -18.43
N TYR A 21 -12.18 -11.48 -17.67
CA TYR A 21 -10.90 -12.19 -17.76
C TYR A 21 -10.71 -13.15 -16.58
N GLY A 22 -10.00 -14.25 -16.83
CA GLY A 22 -9.72 -15.27 -15.85
C GLY A 22 -8.83 -14.76 -14.72
N ILE A 23 -8.81 -15.49 -13.60
CA ILE A 23 -7.96 -15.15 -12.47
C ILE A 23 -6.46 -15.22 -12.80
N ASN A 24 -6.05 -16.11 -13.73
CA ASN A 24 -4.65 -16.28 -14.10
C ASN A 24 -4.10 -15.10 -14.90
N GLU A 25 -4.87 -14.59 -15.86
CA GLU A 25 -4.47 -13.42 -16.67
C GLU A 25 -4.28 -12.17 -15.80
N ARG A 26 -5.13 -12.01 -14.77
CA ARG A 26 -4.98 -10.93 -13.79
C ARG A 26 -3.72 -11.09 -12.93
N VAL A 27 -3.38 -12.30 -12.52
CA VAL A 27 -2.16 -12.60 -11.74
C VAL A 27 -0.90 -12.32 -12.57
N GLU A 28 -0.89 -12.71 -13.85
CA GLU A 28 0.22 -12.45 -14.78
C GLU A 28 0.43 -10.95 -14.99
N ALA A 29 -0.65 -10.19 -15.26
CA ALA A 29 -0.55 -8.74 -15.44
C ALA A 29 -0.01 -8.03 -14.18
N VAL A 30 -0.45 -8.43 -12.98
CA VAL A 30 0.07 -7.87 -11.72
C VAL A 30 1.55 -8.22 -11.54
N SER A 31 1.95 -9.44 -11.88
CA SER A 31 3.36 -9.86 -11.85
C SER A 31 4.23 -9.01 -12.76
N ASP A 32 3.82 -8.84 -14.02
CA ASP A 32 4.60 -8.10 -15.01
C ASP A 32 4.77 -6.64 -14.60
N PHE A 33 3.72 -6.03 -14.08
CA PHE A 33 3.78 -4.69 -13.50
C PHE A 33 4.79 -4.59 -12.36
N LEU A 34 4.78 -5.54 -11.40
CA LEU A 34 5.72 -5.54 -10.30
C LEU A 34 7.17 -5.77 -10.76
N LYS A 35 7.38 -6.55 -11.84
CA LYS A 35 8.69 -6.73 -12.46
C LYS A 35 9.18 -5.46 -13.15
N GLU A 36 8.32 -4.81 -13.93
CA GLU A 36 8.63 -3.58 -14.64
C GLU A 36 8.99 -2.44 -13.68
N GLU A 37 8.16 -2.22 -12.67
CA GLU A 37 8.36 -1.14 -11.70
C GLU A 37 9.49 -1.42 -10.71
N ASN A 38 9.76 -2.70 -10.46
CA ASN A 38 10.80 -3.22 -9.57
C ASN A 38 10.83 -2.49 -8.20
N PRO A 39 9.70 -2.44 -7.46
CA PRO A 39 9.60 -1.69 -6.22
C PRO A 39 10.49 -2.29 -5.13
N ASP A 40 10.90 -1.49 -4.15
CA ASP A 40 11.56 -2.03 -2.96
C ASP A 40 10.54 -2.66 -2.00
N ILE A 41 9.35 -2.07 -1.93
CA ILE A 41 8.20 -2.58 -1.19
C ILE A 41 6.93 -2.37 -2.02
N ALA A 42 6.05 -3.37 -2.10
CA ALA A 42 4.71 -3.21 -2.65
C ALA A 42 3.62 -3.63 -1.65
N PHE A 43 2.56 -2.84 -1.58
CA PHE A 43 1.37 -3.10 -0.78
C PHE A 43 0.23 -3.54 -1.69
N LEU A 44 -0.19 -4.79 -1.56
CA LEU A 44 -1.27 -5.37 -2.34
C LEU A 44 -2.48 -5.56 -1.43
N GLN A 45 -3.65 -5.10 -1.86
CA GLN A 45 -4.93 -5.31 -1.17
C GLN A 45 -5.94 -5.93 -2.14
N GLY A 46 -7.03 -6.53 -1.66
CA GLY A 46 -8.16 -6.90 -2.52
C GLY A 46 -8.47 -8.39 -2.57
N ASP A 47 -8.75 -8.94 -3.76
CA ASP A 47 -9.24 -10.30 -3.96
C ASP A 47 -8.24 -11.37 -3.45
N SER A 48 -8.63 -12.16 -2.45
CA SER A 48 -7.77 -13.20 -1.86
C SER A 48 -7.39 -14.30 -2.85
N GLY A 49 -8.20 -14.56 -3.87
CA GLY A 49 -7.87 -15.51 -4.91
C GLY A 49 -6.70 -15.04 -5.77
N ILE A 50 -6.65 -13.75 -6.11
CA ILE A 50 -5.51 -13.16 -6.84
C ILE A 50 -4.27 -13.16 -5.95
N LEU A 51 -4.39 -12.67 -4.72
CA LEU A 51 -3.27 -12.58 -3.77
C LEU A 51 -2.64 -13.95 -3.45
N ASN A 52 -3.47 -14.96 -3.19
CA ASN A 52 -2.98 -16.32 -2.93
C ASN A 52 -2.33 -16.95 -4.18
N ARG A 53 -2.83 -16.64 -5.39
CA ARG A 53 -2.22 -17.16 -6.62
C ARG A 53 -0.91 -16.47 -6.99
N LEU A 54 -0.77 -15.18 -6.69
CA LEU A 54 0.52 -14.48 -6.81
C LEU A 54 1.60 -15.18 -5.96
N GLU A 55 1.23 -15.64 -4.77
CA GLU A 55 2.11 -16.41 -3.89
C GLU A 55 2.37 -17.84 -4.43
N CYS A 56 1.33 -18.62 -4.75
CA CYS A 56 1.51 -20.04 -5.10
C CYS A 56 2.09 -20.28 -6.51
N ASN A 57 1.79 -19.41 -7.49
CA ASN A 57 2.07 -19.69 -8.91
C ASN A 57 3.25 -18.89 -9.48
N ASN A 58 3.85 -17.97 -8.70
CA ASN A 58 4.88 -17.09 -9.21
C ASN A 58 6.24 -17.30 -8.51
N LYS A 59 6.90 -18.40 -8.86
CA LYS A 59 8.23 -18.74 -8.33
C LYS A 59 9.26 -17.63 -8.55
N GLU A 60 9.12 -16.86 -9.62
CA GLU A 60 10.01 -15.75 -9.97
C GLU A 60 9.77 -14.52 -9.09
N LEU A 61 8.51 -14.24 -8.73
CA LEU A 61 8.19 -13.20 -7.73
C LEU A 61 8.77 -13.61 -6.36
N LEU A 62 8.54 -14.85 -5.94
CA LEU A 62 9.04 -15.40 -4.67
C LEU A 62 10.57 -15.45 -4.59
N SER A 63 11.27 -15.63 -5.71
CA SER A 63 12.74 -15.60 -5.73
C SER A 63 13.31 -14.20 -5.53
N ASN A 64 12.51 -13.16 -5.82
CA ASN A 64 12.95 -11.77 -5.82
C ASN A 64 12.35 -10.94 -4.67
N TYR A 65 11.38 -11.48 -3.92
CA TYR A 65 10.66 -10.78 -2.86
C TYR A 65 10.32 -11.73 -1.70
N GLY A 66 10.43 -11.23 -0.47
CA GLY A 66 9.73 -11.79 0.68
C GLY A 66 8.28 -11.32 0.67
N ILE A 67 7.34 -12.23 0.96
CA ILE A 67 5.91 -11.94 1.05
C ILE A 67 5.47 -12.04 2.52
N PHE A 68 4.77 -11.01 2.99
CA PHE A 68 4.21 -10.90 4.33
C PHE A 68 2.68 -10.73 4.23
N GLY A 69 1.97 -11.17 5.28
CA GLY A 69 0.54 -10.98 5.42
C GLY A 69 -0.31 -12.24 5.23
N ILE A 70 -1.57 -12.13 5.64
CA ILE A 70 -2.59 -13.19 5.51
C ILE A 70 -3.83 -12.67 4.79
N ASN A 71 -4.62 -13.58 4.22
CA ASN A 71 -5.92 -13.28 3.62
C ASN A 71 -5.87 -12.26 2.48
N ASN A 72 -6.33 -11.03 2.74
CA ASN A 72 -6.69 -10.07 1.71
C ASN A 72 -5.75 -8.85 1.61
N VAL A 73 -4.67 -8.85 2.38
CA VAL A 73 -3.59 -7.87 2.32
C VAL A 73 -2.28 -8.63 2.21
N ARG A 74 -1.35 -8.10 1.41
CA ARG A 74 0.02 -8.60 1.30
C ARG A 74 1.00 -7.44 1.18
N THR A 75 2.08 -7.52 1.92
CA THR A 75 3.26 -6.67 1.75
C THR A 75 4.33 -7.53 1.11
N ILE A 76 4.86 -7.11 -0.03
CA ILE A 76 6.01 -7.75 -0.65
C ILE A 76 7.20 -6.81 -0.54
N ALA A 77 8.38 -7.33 -0.19
CA ALA A 77 9.58 -6.53 -0.04
C ALA A 77 10.80 -7.26 -0.61
N LYS A 78 11.72 -6.54 -1.24
CA LYS A 78 12.96 -7.15 -1.75
C LYS A 78 13.77 -7.79 -0.60
N PRO A 79 14.52 -8.88 -0.85
CA PRO A 79 15.31 -9.56 0.18
C PRO A 79 16.30 -8.67 0.94
N ASN A 80 16.82 -7.63 0.29
CA ASN A 80 17.74 -6.67 0.91
C ASN A 80 17.02 -5.60 1.76
N VAL A 81 15.70 -5.51 1.69
CA VAL A 81 14.85 -4.67 2.52
C VAL A 81 14.39 -5.51 3.72
N LYS A 82 15.04 -5.29 4.87
CA LYS A 82 14.79 -6.06 6.09
C LYS A 82 13.47 -5.67 6.76
N CYS A 83 12.39 -6.25 6.28
CA CYS A 83 11.05 -6.10 6.83
C CYS A 83 10.71 -7.23 7.82
N ALA A 84 9.89 -6.91 8.82
CA ALA A 84 9.28 -7.88 9.72
C ALA A 84 7.78 -7.60 9.86
N LEU A 85 6.94 -8.64 9.75
CA LEU A 85 5.51 -8.55 10.04
C LEU A 85 5.32 -8.42 11.56
N MET A 86 4.75 -7.30 11.99
CA MET A 86 4.53 -7.00 13.42
C MET A 86 3.07 -7.19 13.82
N HIS A 87 2.13 -7.00 12.90
CA HIS A 87 0.71 -7.22 13.13
C HIS A 87 0.03 -7.73 11.86
N SER A 88 -0.92 -8.65 12.02
CA SER A 88 -1.68 -9.21 10.91
C SER A 88 -3.14 -9.39 11.34
N GLY A 89 -4.01 -8.52 10.83
CA GLY A 89 -5.46 -8.62 10.99
C GLY A 89 -6.14 -9.06 9.70
N ASP A 90 -7.46 -9.16 9.72
CA ASP A 90 -8.25 -9.59 8.54
C ASP A 90 -8.28 -8.55 7.42
N ASN A 91 -8.16 -7.28 7.80
CA ASN A 91 -8.37 -6.12 6.95
C ASN A 91 -7.13 -5.22 6.87
N PHE A 92 -6.10 -5.45 7.68
CA PHE A 92 -4.86 -4.72 7.55
C PHE A 92 -3.71 -5.50 8.17
N GLU A 93 -2.50 -5.09 7.82
CA GLU A 93 -1.27 -5.59 8.41
C GLU A 93 -0.32 -4.42 8.70
N VAL A 94 0.61 -4.68 9.61
CA VAL A 94 1.71 -3.76 9.92
C VAL A 94 3.02 -4.48 9.68
N THR A 95 3.77 -4.00 8.71
CA THR A 95 5.13 -4.47 8.42
C THR A 95 6.12 -3.37 8.80
N VAL A 96 7.24 -3.72 9.44
CA VAL A 96 8.23 -2.74 9.88
C VAL A 96 9.56 -2.98 9.18
N LEU A 97 10.07 -1.96 8.50
CA LEU A 97 11.46 -1.90 8.05
C LEU A 97 12.31 -1.35 9.18
N LYS A 98 13.26 -2.17 9.64
CA LYS A 98 14.27 -1.76 10.62
C LYS A 98 15.54 -1.34 9.91
N THR A 99 15.91 -0.08 10.05
CA THR A 99 17.21 0.43 9.60
C THR A 99 18.13 0.64 10.79
N ARG A 100 19.39 1.04 10.54
CA ARG A 100 20.32 1.39 11.62
C ARG A 100 19.90 2.69 12.34
N ASP A 101 19.28 3.61 11.60
CA ASP A 101 19.08 4.98 12.03
C ASP A 101 17.63 5.28 12.45
N TYR A 102 16.67 4.48 11.96
CA TYR A 102 15.24 4.65 12.23
C TYR A 102 14.43 3.40 11.83
N ASN A 103 13.18 3.35 12.28
CA ASN A 103 12.18 2.36 11.88
C ASN A 103 11.09 3.02 11.03
N ILE A 104 10.64 2.32 9.97
CA ILE A 104 9.45 2.71 9.20
C ILE A 104 8.39 1.63 9.35
N GLY A 105 7.19 2.04 9.75
CA GLY A 105 6.00 1.21 9.87
C GLY A 105 5.14 1.39 8.64
N PHE A 106 4.80 0.27 8.00
CA PHE A 106 3.94 0.22 6.83
C PHE A 106 2.59 -0.38 7.23
N PHE A 107 1.55 0.43 7.19
CA PHE A 107 0.18 0.06 7.49
C PHE A 107 -0.55 -0.20 6.16
N ASN A 108 -0.69 -1.47 5.82
CA ASN A 108 -1.35 -1.89 4.59
C ASN A 108 -2.81 -2.25 4.88
N VAL A 109 -3.75 -1.42 4.44
CA VAL A 109 -5.16 -1.45 4.87
C VAL A 109 -6.09 -1.79 3.70
N LYS A 110 -6.78 -2.93 3.78
CA LYS A 110 -7.96 -3.27 2.97
C LYS A 110 -9.23 -2.93 3.74
N LYS A 111 -10.02 -1.95 3.29
CA LYS A 111 -11.31 -1.67 3.93
C LYS A 111 -12.47 -2.36 3.20
N LEU A 112 -13.17 -3.25 3.91
CA LEU A 112 -14.49 -3.75 3.50
C LEU A 112 -15.60 -2.79 3.98
N LYS A 113 -16.82 -2.96 3.44
CA LYS A 113 -18.01 -2.07 3.54
C LYS A 113 -18.46 -1.60 4.95
N LYS A 114 -17.85 -2.03 6.06
CA LYS A 114 -18.22 -1.61 7.43
C LYS A 114 -17.12 -0.76 8.05
N ASP A 115 -17.52 0.38 8.59
CA ASP A 115 -16.68 1.53 8.97
C ASP A 115 -15.83 1.37 10.23
N ASN A 116 -15.46 0.16 10.62
CA ASN A 116 -14.75 -0.06 11.88
C ASN A 116 -13.23 0.13 11.72
N LEU A 117 -12.75 1.34 12.03
CA LEU A 117 -11.33 1.66 12.11
C LEU A 117 -10.74 1.47 13.52
N GLU A 118 -11.53 1.06 14.51
CA GLU A 118 -11.10 1.03 15.92
C GLU A 118 -9.88 0.14 16.14
N GLU A 119 -9.82 -1.00 15.46
CA GLU A 119 -8.65 -1.88 15.53
C GLU A 119 -7.41 -1.21 14.92
N LEU A 120 -7.55 -0.59 13.74
CA LEU A 120 -6.47 0.14 13.09
C LEU A 120 -5.97 1.28 13.99
N LYS A 121 -6.88 2.05 14.60
CA LYS A 121 -6.54 3.15 15.52
C LYS A 121 -5.77 2.65 16.73
N ARG A 122 -6.25 1.58 17.36
CA ARG A 122 -5.60 0.97 18.52
C ARG A 122 -4.19 0.51 18.18
N VAL A 123 -4.03 -0.22 17.07
CA VAL A 123 -2.73 -0.74 16.63
C VAL A 123 -1.80 0.39 16.19
N TYR A 124 -2.30 1.38 15.45
CA TYR A 124 -1.52 2.54 15.06
C TYR A 124 -0.97 3.30 16.27
N LYS A 125 -1.79 3.51 17.30
CA LYS A 125 -1.35 4.15 18.55
C LYS A 125 -0.26 3.35 19.27
N GLN A 126 -0.30 2.02 19.22
CA GLN A 126 0.75 1.18 19.81
C GLN A 126 2.12 1.47 19.18
N PHE A 127 2.17 1.69 17.87
CA PHE A 127 3.42 1.95 17.16
C PHE A 127 3.84 3.43 17.13
N THR A 128 2.95 4.37 17.47
CA THR A 128 3.23 5.82 17.39
C THR A 128 3.36 6.52 18.74
N ASP A 129 3.00 5.86 19.85
CA ASP A 129 3.31 6.37 21.19
C ASP A 129 4.80 6.16 21.51
N SER A 130 5.55 7.25 21.67
CA SER A 130 6.98 7.23 21.97
C SER A 130 7.34 6.55 23.29
N LYS A 131 6.34 6.25 24.14
CA LYS A 131 6.52 5.49 25.38
C LYS A 131 6.48 3.97 25.17
N ASN A 132 6.02 3.50 24.01
CA ASN A 132 5.95 2.08 23.71
C ASN A 132 7.30 1.56 23.21
N LEU A 133 7.62 0.33 23.62
CA LEU A 133 8.84 -0.37 23.18
C LEU A 133 8.87 -0.66 21.67
N GLU A 134 7.69 -0.72 21.06
CA GLU A 134 7.50 -0.96 19.63
C GLU A 134 7.40 0.34 18.83
N TYR A 135 7.76 1.49 19.43
CA TYR A 135 7.70 2.78 18.76
C TYR A 135 8.43 2.78 17.41
N ILE A 136 7.79 3.41 16.44
CA ILE A 136 8.26 3.57 15.07
C ILE A 136 8.39 5.06 14.77
N ASP A 137 9.53 5.46 14.21
CA ASP A 137 9.82 6.85 13.89
C ASP A 137 8.91 7.39 12.77
N TYR A 138 8.72 6.61 11.70
CA TYR A 138 7.94 7.04 10.53
C TYR A 138 6.89 6.03 10.11
N GLN A 139 5.81 6.52 9.55
CA GLN A 139 4.65 5.74 9.15
C GLN A 139 4.32 5.99 7.69
N VAL A 140 3.98 4.92 7.00
CA VAL A 140 3.38 4.93 5.67
C VAL A 140 2.10 4.13 5.78
N MET A 141 0.98 4.72 5.42
CA MET A 141 -0.32 4.06 5.36
C MET A 141 -0.79 4.00 3.93
N THR A 142 -1.21 2.81 3.50
CA THR A 142 -1.84 2.64 2.18
C THR A 142 -3.17 1.94 2.32
N GLY A 143 -4.15 2.33 1.51
CA GLY A 143 -5.43 1.64 1.50
C GLY A 143 -6.56 2.42 0.86
N SER A 144 -7.71 1.76 0.80
CA SER A 144 -8.94 2.29 0.22
C SER A 144 -9.96 2.68 1.30
N PHE A 145 -10.50 3.91 1.26
CA PHE A 145 -11.40 4.43 2.29
C PHE A 145 -12.74 4.90 1.68
N VAL A 146 -13.81 4.10 1.83
CA VAL A 146 -15.10 4.32 1.12
C VAL A 146 -16.06 5.30 1.81
N ASN A 147 -16.08 5.32 3.14
CA ASN A 147 -17.04 6.13 3.93
C ASN A 147 -16.34 7.01 4.99
N THR A 148 -15.05 7.26 4.85
CA THR A 148 -14.30 8.12 5.78
C THR A 148 -13.61 9.17 4.94
N SER A 149 -13.68 10.43 5.39
CA SER A 149 -12.99 11.50 4.70
C SER A 149 -11.48 11.26 4.82
N ILE A 150 -10.73 11.41 3.72
CA ILE A 150 -9.27 11.31 3.79
C ILE A 150 -8.69 12.34 4.74
N ARG A 151 -9.31 13.52 4.84
CA ARG A 151 -8.92 14.53 5.81
C ARG A 151 -9.09 14.06 7.26
N GLU A 152 -10.13 13.29 7.56
CA GLU A 152 -10.31 12.69 8.90
C GLU A 152 -9.19 11.68 9.19
N ILE A 153 -8.78 10.89 8.19
CA ILE A 153 -7.63 9.97 8.30
C ILE A 153 -6.33 10.76 8.52
N GLU A 154 -6.09 11.82 7.75
CA GLU A 154 -4.92 12.68 7.90
C GLU A 154 -4.82 13.28 9.31
N GLU A 155 -5.93 13.82 9.83
CA GLU A 155 -6.01 14.42 11.16
C GLU A 155 -5.89 13.36 12.28
N GLU A 156 -6.56 12.22 12.16
CA GLU A 156 -6.59 11.19 13.20
C GLU A 156 -5.27 10.44 13.34
N PHE A 157 -4.58 10.20 12.23
CA PHE A 157 -3.31 9.47 12.20
C PHE A 157 -2.08 10.39 12.13
N ASN A 158 -2.27 11.70 12.01
CA ASN A 158 -1.20 12.69 11.80
C ASN A 158 -0.33 12.33 10.57
N LEU A 159 -1.00 12.08 9.44
CA LEU A 159 -0.36 11.71 8.17
C LEU A 159 -0.76 12.71 7.08
N SER A 160 0.12 12.87 6.09
CA SER A 160 -0.13 13.68 4.89
C SER A 160 -0.43 12.80 3.68
N LEU A 161 -1.50 13.09 2.95
CA LEU A 161 -1.79 12.44 1.67
C LEU A 161 -0.76 12.87 0.61
N VAL A 162 -0.06 11.92 0.02
CA VAL A 162 0.90 12.18 -1.06
C VAL A 162 0.42 11.71 -2.44
N SER A 163 -0.65 10.93 -2.48
CA SER A 163 -1.24 10.42 -3.74
C SER A 163 -2.32 11.36 -4.31
N SER A 164 -1.92 12.41 -5.03
CA SER A 164 -2.90 13.28 -5.70
C SER A 164 -3.59 12.57 -6.88
N VAL A 165 -4.88 12.88 -7.10
CA VAL A 165 -5.62 12.53 -8.32
C VAL A 165 -6.00 13.84 -8.97
N ALA A 166 -5.94 13.93 -10.30
CA ALA A 166 -6.63 14.99 -11.00
C ALA A 166 -8.13 14.95 -10.62
N ARG A 167 -8.65 16.04 -10.04
CA ARG A 167 -10.05 16.20 -9.60
C ARG A 167 -11.09 15.87 -10.69
N SER A 168 -10.67 15.81 -11.96
CA SER A 168 -11.51 15.55 -13.14
C SER A 168 -11.95 14.09 -13.34
N TYR A 169 -11.36 13.11 -12.65
CA TYR A 169 -11.79 11.70 -12.73
C TYR A 169 -12.91 11.31 -11.75
N TYR A 170 -13.27 12.22 -10.83
CA TYR A 170 -14.42 12.08 -9.94
C TYR A 170 -15.72 12.37 -10.69
N ASP A 171 -16.04 11.55 -11.70
CA ASP A 171 -17.36 11.64 -12.30
C ASP A 171 -18.41 11.14 -11.30
N LYS A 172 -19.49 11.91 -11.14
CA LYS A 172 -20.50 11.85 -10.07
C LYS A 172 -21.26 10.50 -9.94
N LYS A 173 -20.87 9.50 -10.73
CA LYS A 173 -21.48 8.17 -10.82
C LYS A 173 -20.63 7.03 -10.25
N ASN A 174 -19.33 7.24 -9.96
CA ASN A 174 -18.44 6.19 -9.47
C ASN A 174 -17.96 6.46 -8.03
N LYS A 175 -18.79 6.09 -7.05
CA LYS A 175 -18.42 6.03 -5.61
C LYS A 175 -17.53 4.82 -5.29
N LYS A 176 -16.59 4.48 -6.17
CA LYS A 176 -15.71 3.34 -5.93
C LYS A 176 -14.62 3.75 -4.94
N PRO A 177 -14.14 2.82 -4.09
CA PRO A 177 -12.99 3.07 -3.25
C PRO A 177 -11.83 3.59 -4.12
N MET A 178 -10.99 4.45 -3.56
CA MET A 178 -9.74 4.84 -4.20
C MET A 178 -8.62 4.41 -3.31
N ASN A 179 -7.56 3.86 -3.89
CA ASN A 179 -6.36 3.62 -3.13
C ASN A 179 -5.69 4.97 -2.80
N HIS A 180 -5.17 5.07 -1.57
CA HIS A 180 -4.47 6.22 -1.04
C HIS A 180 -3.11 5.79 -0.48
N LEU A 181 -2.18 6.73 -0.54
CA LEU A 181 -0.87 6.64 0.09
C LEU A 181 -0.71 7.89 0.97
N LEU A 182 -0.62 7.67 2.27
CA LEU A 182 -0.40 8.67 3.31
C LEU A 182 0.92 8.39 4.02
N VAL A 183 1.66 9.44 4.39
CA VAL A 183 2.97 9.31 5.04
C VAL A 183 3.15 10.32 6.15
N SER A 184 4.00 10.02 7.13
CA SER A 184 4.45 11.01 8.13
C SER A 184 5.15 12.18 7.44
N GLU A 185 5.03 13.38 8.00
CA GLU A 185 5.58 14.61 7.41
C GLU A 185 7.09 14.57 7.15
N ASP A 186 7.83 13.77 7.92
CA ASP A 186 9.28 13.63 7.79
C ASP A 186 9.72 12.69 6.64
N LEU A 187 8.79 11.91 6.07
CA LEU A 187 9.01 11.14 4.85
C LEU A 187 8.66 11.99 3.63
N VAL A 188 9.68 12.39 2.89
CA VAL A 188 9.52 13.31 1.75
C VAL A 188 9.61 12.54 0.45
N PRO A 189 8.62 12.68 -0.46
CA PRO A 189 8.73 12.11 -1.80
C PRO A 189 9.87 12.78 -2.58
N VAL A 190 10.74 11.97 -3.19
CA VAL A 190 11.91 12.42 -3.98
C VAL A 190 11.49 12.98 -5.33
N CYS A 191 10.42 12.43 -5.88
CA CYS A 191 9.79 12.86 -7.12
C CYS A 191 8.27 12.95 -6.90
N ASP A 192 7.56 13.54 -7.87
CA ASP A 192 6.11 13.50 -7.87
C ASP A 192 5.61 12.06 -7.70
N VAL A 193 4.69 11.87 -6.74
CA VAL A 193 3.99 10.59 -6.57
C VAL A 193 3.09 10.38 -7.77
N LYS A 194 3.36 9.32 -8.54
CA LYS A 194 2.65 9.05 -9.79
C LYS A 194 1.59 7.98 -9.53
N ARG A 195 0.34 8.29 -9.86
CA ARG A 195 -0.66 7.23 -10.14
C ARG A 195 -0.38 6.72 -11.56
N HIS A 196 -0.14 5.43 -11.72
CA HIS A 196 0.25 4.87 -13.01
C HIS A 196 -0.97 4.67 -13.92
N ILE A 197 -1.39 5.73 -14.62
CA ILE A 197 -2.58 5.72 -15.51
C ILE A 197 -2.38 4.77 -16.70
N GLY A 198 -1.14 4.62 -17.18
CA GLY A 198 -0.83 3.67 -18.27
C GLY A 198 -1.17 2.21 -17.93
N VAL A 199 -1.18 1.85 -16.64
CA VAL A 199 -1.65 0.53 -16.16
C VAL A 199 -3.16 0.40 -16.27
N VAL A 200 -3.91 1.49 -16.17
CA VAL A 200 -5.35 1.47 -16.44
C VAL A 200 -5.63 1.22 -17.92
N ASP A 201 -4.80 1.71 -18.84
CA ASP A 201 -5.00 1.46 -20.27
C ASP A 201 -4.43 0.10 -20.73
N SER A 202 -3.26 -0.30 -20.22
CA SER A 202 -2.60 -1.58 -20.56
C SER A 202 -3.16 -2.77 -19.79
N MET A 203 -3.39 -2.62 -18.48
CA MET A 203 -3.95 -3.65 -17.59
C MET A 203 -5.47 -3.50 -17.38
N LYS A 204 -6.11 -2.49 -17.99
CA LYS A 204 -7.57 -2.31 -17.99
C LYS A 204 -8.15 -2.35 -16.57
N VAL A 205 -7.59 -1.56 -15.67
CA VAL A 205 -7.98 -1.38 -14.25
C VAL A 205 -9.01 -0.23 -14.16
N SER A 206 -10.19 -0.41 -13.54
CA SER A 206 -11.33 0.51 -13.72
C SER A 206 -11.30 1.77 -12.86
N SER A 207 -10.59 1.76 -11.74
CA SER A 207 -10.77 2.82 -10.72
C SER A 207 -9.67 2.93 -9.67
N HIS A 208 -8.90 1.87 -9.42
CA HIS A 208 -7.87 1.87 -8.39
C HIS A 208 -6.49 1.84 -9.05
N TYR A 209 -6.06 3.01 -9.53
CA TYR A 209 -4.72 3.18 -10.12
C TYR A 209 -3.64 2.74 -9.11
N PRO A 210 -2.67 1.91 -9.50
CA PRO A 210 -1.49 1.71 -8.69
C PRO A 210 -0.84 3.06 -8.39
N ILE A 211 -0.40 3.23 -7.14
CA ILE A 211 0.35 4.40 -6.70
C ILE A 211 1.82 3.99 -6.67
N ILE A 212 2.68 4.80 -7.28
CA ILE A 212 4.13 4.65 -7.26
C ILE A 212 4.73 5.91 -6.64
N ALA A 213 5.58 5.71 -5.65
CA ALA A 213 6.24 6.80 -4.94
C ALA A 213 7.67 6.42 -4.59
N ASP A 214 8.61 7.28 -4.97
CA ASP A 214 9.99 7.18 -4.51
C ASP A 214 10.16 8.12 -3.31
N PHE A 215 10.60 7.59 -2.16
CA PHE A 215 10.73 8.37 -0.93
C PHE A 215 12.18 8.52 -0.49
N THR A 216 12.44 9.62 0.21
CA THR A 216 13.65 9.88 0.96
C THR A 216 13.30 10.43 2.34
N TYR A 217 14.28 10.37 3.23
CA TYR A 217 14.13 10.86 4.58
C TYR A 217 14.57 12.33 4.67
N LYS A 218 13.72 13.21 5.22
CA LYS A 218 14.15 14.57 5.53
C LYS A 218 15.02 14.52 6.77
N LYS A 219 16.32 14.79 6.62
CA LYS A 219 17.24 14.91 7.75
C LYS A 219 16.82 16.09 8.65
N ILE A 220 15.92 15.88 9.61
CA ILE A 220 16.23 15.94 11.03
C ILE A 220 17.47 16.75 11.41
N ARG A 221 17.59 18.05 11.13
CA ARG A 221 18.70 18.84 11.71
C ARG A 221 18.45 18.88 13.21
N LYS A 222 19.24 18.10 13.96
CA LYS A 222 19.33 18.14 15.43
C LYS A 222 19.52 19.57 15.93
#